data_AF-A0A923VBL7-F1
#
_entry.id   AF-A0A923VBL7-F1
#
_cell.length_a   1.000
_cell.length_b   1.000
_cell.length_c   1.000
_cell.angle_alpha   90.00
_cell.angle_beta   90.00
_cell.angle_gamma   90.00
#
_symmetry.space_group_name_H-M   'P 1'
#
loop_
_entity.id
_entity.type
_entity.pdbx_description
1 polymer ?
#
loop_
_entity_poly.entity_id
_entity_poly.type
_entity_poly.pdbx_seq_one_letter_code
_entity_poly.pdbx_strand_id
1 'polypeptide(L)' 'MKKVGDLMKDMGFNPNASDSAKEAFIKYLIKQSTGQNVRTPTEKKIIADNPQKIISFPKQLSFEFDENQNSQHEIKRLK' A
#
# COMPACT_ATOMS: atom_id res chain seq x y z
N MET A 1 -17.84 -13.40 17.02
CA MET A 1 -16.75 -12.69 16.32
C MET A 1 -16.85 -13.01 14.84
N LYS A 2 -16.83 -12.00 13.95
CA LYS A 2 -16.77 -12.22 12.50
C LYS A 2 -15.40 -12.77 12.10
N LYS A 3 -15.32 -13.63 11.08
CA LYS A 3 -14.02 -14.08 10.55
C LYS A 3 -13.40 -12.96 9.71
N VAL A 4 -12.08 -12.98 9.58
CA VAL A 4 -11.36 -12.01 8.72
C VAL A 4 -11.90 -12.04 7.29
N GLY A 5 -12.24 -13.22 6.75
CA GLY A 5 -12.84 -13.34 5.42
C GLY A 5 -14.20 -12.64 5.28
N ASP A 6 -15.03 -12.65 6.33
CA ASP A 6 -16.32 -11.96 6.33
C ASP A 6 -16.11 -10.44 6.35
N LEU A 7 -15.14 -9.95 7.11
CA LEU A 7 -14.75 -8.55 7.13
C LEU A 7 -14.23 -8.09 5.77
N MET A 8 -13.38 -8.89 5.13
CA MET A 8 -12.86 -8.61 3.79
C MET A 8 -14.00 -8.51 2.76
N LYS A 9 -14.98 -9.42 2.84
CA LYS A 9 -16.17 -9.39 1.98
C LYS A 9 -17.01 -8.14 2.22
N ASP A 10 -17.23 -7.75 3.48
CA ASP A 10 -17.94 -6.52 3.85
C ASP A 10 -17.23 -5.26 3.29
N MET A 11 -15.90 -5.31 3.13
CA MET A 11 -15.09 -4.25 2.50
C MET A 11 -15.06 -4.31 0.96
N GLY A 12 -15.82 -5.21 0.33
CA GLY A 12 -15.85 -5.37 -1.13
C GLY A 12 -14.68 -6.15 -1.72
N PHE A 13 -13.91 -6.88 -0.90
CA PHE A 13 -12.82 -7.72 -1.40
C PHE A 13 -13.35 -8.97 -2.10
N ASN A 14 -12.82 -9.28 -3.27
CA ASN A 14 -13.19 -10.48 -4.04
C ASN A 14 -12.68 -11.77 -3.33
N PRO A 15 -13.57 -12.67 -2.87
CA PRO A 15 -13.16 -13.90 -2.17
C PRO A 15 -12.36 -14.87 -3.06
N ASN A 16 -12.52 -14.76 -4.39
CA ASN A 16 -11.82 -15.58 -5.38
C ASN A 16 -10.47 -14.98 -5.80
N ALA A 17 -10.00 -13.93 -5.13
CA ALA A 17 -8.68 -13.36 -5.39
C ALA A 17 -7.56 -14.38 -5.06
N SER A 18 -6.41 -14.21 -5.72
CA SER A 18 -5.22 -15.00 -5.44
C SER A 18 -4.75 -14.83 -3.99
N ASP A 19 -4.05 -15.85 -3.46
CA ASP A 19 -3.56 -15.79 -2.09
C ASP A 19 -2.57 -14.65 -1.88
N SER A 20 -1.76 -14.31 -2.90
CA SER A 20 -0.90 -13.12 -2.87
C SER A 20 -1.69 -11.81 -2.72
N ALA A 21 -2.84 -11.68 -3.39
CA ALA A 21 -3.69 -10.50 -3.25
C ALA A 21 -4.34 -10.42 -1.86
N LYS A 22 -4.75 -11.58 -1.29
CA LYS A 22 -5.26 -11.65 0.08
C LYS A 22 -4.19 -11.24 1.09
N GLU A 23 -2.97 -11.74 0.94
CA GLU A 23 -1.84 -11.37 1.80
C GLU A 23 -1.50 -9.87 1.72
N ALA A 24 -1.48 -9.31 0.52
CA ALA A 24 -1.22 -7.88 0.30
C ALA A 24 -2.31 -7.02 0.95
N PHE A 25 -3.58 -7.42 0.82
CA PHE A 25 -4.70 -6.72 1.43
C PHE A 25 -4.61 -6.73 2.97
N ILE A 26 -4.34 -7.88 3.56
CA ILE A 26 -4.19 -8.01 5.02
C ILE A 26 -2.98 -7.20 5.51
N LYS A 27 -1.85 -7.24 4.80
CA LYS A 27 -0.66 -6.44 5.11
C LYS A 27 -0.97 -4.94 5.09
N TYR A 28 -1.76 -4.49 4.10
CA TYR A 28 -2.22 -3.10 4.04
C TYR A 28 -3.08 -2.73 5.26
N LEU A 29 -4.04 -3.58 5.66
CA LEU A 29 -4.88 -3.32 6.84
C LEU A 29 -4.06 -3.24 8.14
N ILE A 30 -3.07 -4.13 8.31
CA ILE A 30 -2.19 -4.10 9.48
C ILE A 30 -1.36 -2.81 9.49
N LYS A 31 -0.87 -2.37 8.32
CA LYS A 31 -0.14 -1.10 8.20
C LYS A 31 -1.02 0.09 8.54
N GLN A 32 -2.27 0.14 8.09
CA GLN A 32 -3.19 1.23 8.41
C GLN A 32 -3.57 1.26 9.90
N SER A 33 -3.72 0.10 10.53
CA SER A 33 -4.12 0.02 11.95
C SER A 33 -2.98 0.27 12.94
N THR A 34 -1.74 -0.14 12.62
CA THR A 34 -0.62 -0.10 13.57
C THR A 34 0.51 0.85 13.14
N GLY A 35 0.50 1.32 11.90
CA GLY A 35 1.63 2.02 11.28
C GLY A 35 2.84 1.12 10.96
N GLN A 36 2.80 -0.16 11.34
CA GLN A 36 3.94 -1.07 11.20
C GLN A 36 3.88 -1.88 9.91
N ASN A 37 5.04 -2.11 9.32
CA ASN A 37 5.17 -2.90 8.10
C ASN A 37 5.46 -4.36 8.47
N VAL A 38 4.54 -5.27 8.17
CA VAL A 38 4.67 -6.71 8.49
C VAL A 38 5.08 -7.53 7.26
N ARG A 39 5.77 -8.66 7.51
CA ARG A 39 6.15 -9.59 6.45
C ARG A 39 5.06 -10.62 6.21
N THR A 40 4.67 -10.84 4.95
CA THR A 40 3.68 -11.85 4.59
C THR A 40 4.27 -13.27 4.67
N PRO A 41 3.46 -14.33 4.80
CA PRO A 41 3.93 -15.70 4.75
C PRO A 41 4.71 -16.03 3.47
N THR A 42 4.25 -15.55 2.31
CA THR A 42 4.99 -15.72 1.04
C THR A 42 6.35 -15.03 1.09
N GLU A 43 6.43 -13.80 1.60
CA GLU A 43 7.70 -13.09 1.79
C GLU A 43 8.64 -13.85 2.74
N LYS A 44 8.12 -14.41 3.83
CA LYS A 44 8.89 -15.21 4.77
C LYS A 44 9.46 -16.47 4.12
N LYS A 45 8.69 -17.17 3.28
CA LYS A 45 9.16 -18.34 2.51
C LYS A 45 10.30 -17.94 1.57
N ILE A 46 10.12 -16.88 0.79
CA ILE A 46 11.14 -16.40 -0.15
C ILE A 46 12.44 -16.02 0.57
N ILE A 47 12.35 -15.39 1.75
CA ILE A 47 13.52 -15.02 2.56
C ILE A 47 14.20 -16.26 3.16
N ALA A 48 13.43 -17.26 3.59
CA ALA A 48 13.97 -18.53 4.08
C ALA A 48 14.69 -19.30 2.96
N ASP A 49 14.12 -19.29 1.75
CA ASP A 49 14.69 -19.97 0.58
C ASP A 49 15.90 -19.20 0.00
N ASN A 50 16.02 -17.89 0.24
CA ASN A 50 17.08 -17.04 -0.29
C ASN A 50 17.61 -16.05 0.76
N PRO A 51 18.37 -16.53 1.77
CA PRO A 51 18.81 -15.71 2.90
C PRO A 51 19.77 -14.56 2.54
N GLN A 52 20.38 -14.58 1.35
CA GLN A 52 21.33 -13.55 0.90
C GLN A 52 20.65 -12.35 0.21
N LYS A 53 19.36 -12.41 -0.12
CA LYS A 53 18.65 -11.33 -0.81
C LYS A 53 18.10 -10.33 0.20
N ILE A 54 19.00 -9.57 0.84
CA ILE A 54 18.61 -8.40 1.64
C ILE A 54 17.99 -7.38 0.66
N ILE A 55 16.67 -7.26 0.68
CA ILE A 55 15.95 -6.26 -0.11
C ILE A 55 16.25 -4.90 0.52
N SER A 56 17.33 -4.27 0.06
CA SER A 56 17.56 -2.84 0.27
C SER A 56 16.50 -2.10 -0.53
N PHE A 57 15.47 -1.59 0.16
CA PHE A 57 14.49 -0.73 -0.50
C PHE A 57 15.18 0.58 -0.86
N PRO A 58 15.15 1.02 -2.14
CA PRO A 58 15.69 2.32 -2.50
C PRO A 58 14.96 3.38 -1.69
N LYS A 59 15.70 4.38 -1.18
CA LYS A 59 15.15 5.52 -0.43
C LYS A 59 14.00 6.11 -1.24
N GLN A 60 12.77 5.97 -0.73
CA GLN A 60 11.57 6.45 -1.38
C GLN A 60 11.73 7.96 -1.63
N LEU A 61 11.59 8.40 -2.89
CA LEU A 61 11.64 9.82 -3.24
C LEU A 61 10.50 10.53 -2.49
N SER A 62 10.83 11.39 -1.53
CA SER A 62 9.88 12.31 -0.92
C SER A 62 9.62 13.44 -1.89
N PHE A 63 8.38 13.58 -2.35
CA PHE A 63 7.95 14.77 -3.08
C PHE A 63 7.48 15.80 -2.06
N GLU A 64 8.27 16.84 -1.87
CA GLU A 64 7.82 18.05 -1.20
C GLU A 64 6.92 18.80 -2.19
N PHE A 65 5.62 18.83 -1.93
CA PHE A 65 4.71 19.71 -2.66
C PHE A 65 4.95 21.13 -2.15
N ASP A 66 5.65 21.94 -2.94
CA ASP A 66 5.81 23.36 -2.67
C ASP A 66 4.45 24.06 -2.88
N GLU A 67 3.75 24.38 -1.79
CA GLU A 67 2.42 25.02 -1.78
C GLU A 67 2.41 26.42 -2.41
N ASN A 68 3.56 26.94 -2.86
CA ASN A 68 3.69 28.31 -3.38
C ASN A 68 3.34 28.50 -4.87
N GLN A 69 2.91 27.46 -5.59
CA GLN A 69 2.46 27.61 -6.99
C GLN A 69 0.95 27.72 -7.13
N ASN A 70 0.32 28.68 -6.42
CA ASN A 70 -1.01 29.14 -6.76
C ASN A 70 -0.89 30.19 -7.89
N SER A 71 -0.53 29.72 -9.08
CA SER A 71 -0.40 30.56 -10.28
C SER A 71 -1.79 31.04 -10.71
N GLN A 72 -2.12 32.27 -10.33
CA GLN A 72 -3.27 33.03 -10.80
C GLN A 72 -3.28 33.06 -12.34
N HIS A 73 -4.12 32.23 -12.96
CA HIS A 73 -4.51 32.43 -14.35
C HIS A 73 -5.58 33.50 -14.40
N GLU A 74 -5.17 34.77 -14.50
CA GLU A 74 -6.03 35.87 -14.93
C GLU A 74 -6.55 35.57 -16.34
N ILE A 75 -7.86 35.36 -16.46
CA ILE A 75 -8.55 35.29 -17.75
C ILE A 75 -8.63 36.71 -18.32
N LYS A 76 -7.65 37.10 -19.12
CA LYS A 76 -7.76 38.32 -19.96
C LYS A 76 -8.81 38.10 -21.04
N ARG A 77 -10.05 38.53 -20.78
CA ARG A 77 -11.02 38.84 -21.85
C ARG A 77 -10.59 40.16 -22.49
N LEU A 78 -10.13 40.15 -23.73
CA LEU A 78 -10.11 41.35 -24.56
C LEU A 78 -11.23 41.29 -25.61
N LYS A 79 -11.98 42.40 -25.65
CA LYS A 79 -12.87 42.83 -26.74
C LYS A 79 -12.06 43.19 -27.98
#